data_AF-A0A6P4ECU6-F1
#
_entry.id   AF-A0A6P4ECU6-F1
#
_cell.length_a   1.000
_cell.length_b   1.000
_cell.length_c   1.000
_cell.angle_alpha   90.00
_cell.angle_beta   90.00
_cell.angle_gamma   90.00
#
_symmetry.space_group_name_H-M   'P 1'
#
loop_
_entity.id
_entity.type
_entity.pdbx_description
1 polymer ?
#
loop_
_entity_poly.entity_id
_entity_poly.type
_entity_poly.pdbx_seq_one_letter_code
_entity_poly.pdbx_strand_id
1 'polypeptide(L)'
;MSLEEELENNEFDLLDSYLGATVSPSDECTDVFTKIETLKLPYMKASVNVLNFWRERKSTDPELYGLSKVCFAIPPTQVTIERAFSSLKLILVDKRNRLSHDT
;
A
#
# COMPACT_ATOMS: atom_id res chain seq x y z
N MET A 1 -25.23 -18.06 -4.13
CA MET A 1 -23.81 -17.72 -4.03
C MET A 1 -23.38 -17.35 -5.43
N SER A 2 -23.15 -16.07 -5.68
CA SER A 2 -22.77 -15.59 -7.02
C SER A 2 -21.29 -15.89 -7.27
N LEU A 3 -20.89 -16.07 -8.53
CA LEU A 3 -19.49 -16.29 -8.93
C LEU A 3 -18.56 -15.14 -8.50
N GLU A 4 -19.12 -13.94 -8.31
CA GLU A 4 -18.39 -12.76 -7.84
C GLU A 4 -18.02 -12.86 -6.35
N GLU A 5 -18.94 -13.36 -5.50
CA GLU A 5 -18.66 -13.64 -4.08
C GLU A 5 -17.56 -14.72 -3.94
N GLU A 6 -17.59 -15.74 -4.80
CA GLU A 6 -16.60 -16.82 -4.78
C GLU A 6 -15.20 -16.33 -5.22
N LEU A 7 -15.12 -15.35 -6.12
CA LEU A 7 -13.87 -14.75 -6.57
C LEU A 7 -13.26 -13.81 -5.52
N GLU A 8 -14.07 -12.97 -4.88
CA GLU A 8 -13.61 -12.09 -3.80
C GLU A 8 -13.10 -12.90 -2.60
N ASN A 9 -13.83 -13.95 -2.18
CA ASN A 9 -13.41 -14.81 -1.08
C ASN A 9 -12.04 -15.46 -1.33
N ASN A 10 -11.76 -15.90 -2.57
CA ASN A 10 -10.47 -16.48 -2.93
C ASN A 10 -9.31 -15.46 -2.88
N GLU A 11 -9.57 -14.18 -3.17
CA GLU A 11 -8.54 -13.14 -3.11
C GLU A 11 -8.14 -12.83 -1.66
N PHE A 12 -9.12 -12.73 -0.76
CA PHE A 12 -8.87 -12.54 0.67
C PHE A 12 -8.16 -13.75 1.30
N ASP A 13 -8.56 -14.98 0.94
CA ASP A 13 -7.89 -16.20 1.42
C ASP A 13 -6.41 -16.26 0.99
N LEU A 14 -6.12 -15.85 -0.24
CA LEU A 14 -4.75 -15.78 -0.76
C LEU A 14 -3.92 -14.72 -0.01
N LEU A 15 -4.53 -13.56 0.27
CA LEU A 15 -3.90 -12.47 1.01
C LEU A 15 -3.60 -12.88 2.46
N ASP A 16 -4.53 -13.54 3.14
CA ASP A 16 -4.37 -14.02 4.50
C ASP A 16 -3.29 -15.10 4.60
N SER A 17 -3.25 -16.03 3.64
CA SER A 17 -2.17 -17.02 3.52
C SER A 17 -0.79 -16.36 3.37
N TYR A 18 -0.69 -15.32 2.52
CA TYR A 18 0.54 -14.58 2.31
C TYR A 18 0.98 -13.81 3.57
N LEU A 19 0.04 -13.14 4.25
CA LEU A 19 0.31 -12.38 5.47
C LEU A 19 0.69 -13.32 6.64
N GLY A 20 0.00 -14.45 6.79
CA GLY A 20 0.23 -15.44 7.83
C GLY A 20 1.57 -16.19 7.70
N ALA A 21 2.10 -16.34 6.48
CA ALA A 21 3.37 -17.02 6.24
C ALA A 21 4.60 -16.37 6.90
N THR A 22 4.49 -15.10 7.34
CA THR A 22 5.60 -14.33 7.92
C THR A 22 5.42 -14.00 9.40
N VAL A 23 4.28 -14.36 9.99
CA VAL A 23 3.93 -14.02 11.38
C VAL A 23 4.06 -15.26 12.26
N SER A 24 5.07 -15.26 13.12
CA SER A 24 5.05 -16.10 14.33
C SER A 24 4.19 -15.39 15.38
N PRO A 25 3.10 -16.00 15.90
CA PRO A 25 2.26 -15.36 16.90
C PRO A 25 3.06 -15.18 18.19
N SER A 26 3.45 -13.94 18.50
CA SER A 26 3.92 -13.55 19.83
C SER A 26 2.70 -13.12 20.64
N ASP A 27 2.47 -13.75 21.79
CA ASP A 27 1.27 -13.67 22.63
C ASP A 27 0.93 -12.28 23.21
N GLU A 28 1.74 -11.24 22.98
CA GLU A 28 1.40 -9.87 23.40
C GLU A 28 0.61 -9.16 22.29
N CYS A 29 -0.66 -9.54 22.15
CA CYS A 29 -1.63 -8.77 21.38
C CYS A 29 -1.97 -7.50 22.18
N THR A 30 -1.18 -6.43 22.01
CA THR A 30 -1.57 -5.15 22.58
C THR A 30 -2.76 -4.61 21.78
N ASP A 31 -3.72 -4.02 22.48
CA ASP A 31 -4.90 -3.43 21.83
C ASP A 31 -4.50 -2.21 20.99
N VAL A 32 -4.28 -2.45 19.70
CA VAL A 32 -3.90 -1.43 18.70
C VAL A 32 -5.01 -0.38 18.56
N PHE A 33 -6.28 -0.75 18.74
CA PHE A 33 -7.40 0.19 18.61
C PHE A 33 -7.34 1.26 19.70
N THR A 34 -7.17 0.85 20.97
CA THR A 34 -6.97 1.79 22.08
C THR A 34 -5.72 2.67 21.88
N LYS A 35 -4.62 2.13 21.33
CA LYS A 35 -3.42 2.94 20.99
C LYS A 35 -3.71 4.00 19.92
N ILE A 36 -4.53 3.69 18.92
CA ILE A 36 -4.93 4.66 17.89
C ILE A 36 -5.84 5.73 18.48
N GLU A 37 -6.83 5.36 19.29
CA GLU A 37 -7.77 6.31 19.91
C GLU A 37 -7.07 7.28 20.87
N THR A 38 -6.06 6.80 21.59
CA THR A 38 -5.29 7.61 22.55
C THR A 38 -4.11 8.35 21.91
N LEU A 39 -3.85 8.12 20.61
CA LEU A 39 -2.71 8.68 19.91
C LEU A 39 -2.79 10.21 19.84
N LYS A 40 -1.79 10.88 20.43
CA LYS A 40 -1.62 12.33 20.33
C LYS A 40 -0.29 12.66 19.68
N LEU A 41 -0.34 13.10 18.43
CA LEU A 41 0.85 13.49 17.66
C LEU A 41 1.11 14.99 17.80
N PRO A 42 2.38 15.41 17.91
CA PRO A 42 2.73 16.82 17.85
C PRO A 42 2.45 17.38 16.45
N TYR A 43 2.17 18.68 16.36
CA TYR A 43 2.11 19.37 15.07
C TYR A 43 3.46 19.25 14.35
N MET A 44 3.41 18.93 13.05
CA MET A 44 4.59 18.80 12.21
C MET A 44 4.50 19.70 10.99
N LYS A 45 5.65 20.25 10.59
CA LYS A 45 5.78 21.02 9.36
C LYS A 45 5.64 20.10 8.15
N ALA A 46 5.12 20.63 7.04
CA ALA A 46 4.95 19.86 5.79
C ALA A 46 6.25 19.29 5.21
N SER A 47 7.41 19.86 5.57
CA SER A 47 8.72 19.37 5.14
C SER A 47 9.21 18.12 5.89
N VAL A 48 8.50 17.69 6.95
CA VAL A 48 8.88 16.53 7.73
C VAL A 48 8.58 15.25 6.95
N ASN A 49 9.56 14.35 6.90
CA ASN A 49 9.38 13.03 6.30
C ASN A 49 8.63 12.10 7.27
N VAL A 50 7.36 11.84 6.95
CA VAL A 50 6.49 10.98 7.76
C VAL A 50 6.99 9.53 7.88
N LEU A 51 7.73 9.02 6.88
CA LEU A 51 8.28 7.66 6.93
C LEU A 51 9.45 7.56 7.91
N ASN A 52 10.29 8.60 7.97
CA ASN A 52 11.38 8.66 8.96
C ASN A 52 10.82 8.81 10.37
N PHE A 53 9.78 9.64 10.54
CA PHE A 53 9.10 9.83 11.81
C PHE A 53 8.60 8.51 12.43
N TRP A 54 7.93 7.67 11.64
CA TRP A 54 7.49 6.37 12.13
C TRP A 54 8.65 5.38 12.31
N ARG A 55 9.69 5.43 11.47
CA ARG A 55 10.89 4.59 11.61
C ARG A 55 11.60 4.81 12.94
N GLU A 56 11.73 6.07 13.39
CA GLU A 56 12.35 6.41 14.67
C GLU A 56 11.58 5.85 15.87
N ARG A 57 10.27 5.58 15.71
CA ARG A 57 9.41 5.00 16.75
C ARG A 57 9.27 3.49 16.68
N LYS A 58 10.04 2.81 15.83
CA LYS A 58 10.02 1.35 15.73
C LYS A 58 10.20 0.65 17.08
N SER A 59 11.04 1.22 17.95
CA SER A 59 11.31 0.64 19.28
C SER A 59 10.29 1.03 20.33
N THR A 60 9.69 2.23 20.23
CA THR A 60 8.75 2.75 21.23
C THR A 60 7.33 2.27 20.97
N ASP A 61 6.92 2.26 19.69
CA ASP A 61 5.58 1.93 19.23
C ASP A 61 5.66 0.92 18.06
N PRO A 62 6.13 -0.32 18.31
CA PRO A 62 6.39 -1.30 17.24
C PRO A 62 5.15 -1.64 16.41
N GLU A 63 3.98 -1.68 17.04
CA GLU A 63 2.70 -1.98 16.38
C GLU A 63 2.24 -0.85 15.47
N LEU A 64 2.27 0.40 15.97
CA LEU A 64 1.90 1.57 15.15
C LEU A 64 2.92 1.79 14.03
N TYR A 65 4.21 1.47 14.26
CA TYR A 65 5.19 1.43 13.19
C TYR A 65 4.85 0.37 12.14
N GLY A 66 4.51 -0.86 12.58
CA GLY A 66 4.03 -1.92 11.70
C GLY A 66 2.85 -1.47 10.83
N LEU A 67 1.83 -0.90 11.46
CA LEU A 67 0.65 -0.35 10.80
C LEU A 67 1.00 0.77 9.82
N SER A 68 1.88 1.70 10.20
CA SER A 68 2.31 2.80 9.33
C SER A 68 2.90 2.30 8.00
N LYS A 69 3.66 1.19 8.02
CA LYS A 69 4.22 0.61 6.80
C LYS A 69 3.12 0.15 5.85
N VAL A 70 2.06 -0.47 6.37
CA VAL A 70 0.93 -0.93 5.56
C VAL A 70 0.16 0.26 5.01
N CYS A 71 -0.21 1.22 5.86
CA CYS A 71 -0.96 2.41 5.45
C CYS A 71 -0.24 3.22 4.36
N PHE A 72 1.08 3.40 4.48
CA PHE A 72 1.87 4.16 3.51
C PHE A 72 2.37 3.34 2.32
N ALA A 73 2.24 2.01 2.34
CA ALA A 73 2.50 1.18 1.17
C ALA A 73 1.39 1.29 0.13
N ILE A 74 0.17 1.66 0.56
CA ILE A 74 -0.97 1.84 -0.31
C ILE A 74 -0.82 3.18 -1.05
N PRO A 75 -0.65 3.18 -2.38
CA PRO A 75 -0.59 4.42 -3.13
C PRO A 75 -1.95 5.13 -3.06
N PRO A 76 -1.98 6.45 -2.81
CA PRO A 76 -3.24 7.18 -2.62
C PRO A 76 -4.06 7.33 -3.91
N THR A 77 -3.46 7.06 -5.08
CA THR A 77 -4.13 7.15 -6.38
C THR A 77 -3.67 6.06 -7.34
N GLN A 78 -4.53 5.70 -8.29
CA GLN A 78 -4.22 4.76 -9.37
C GLN A 78 -3.28 5.36 -10.46
N VAL A 79 -2.97 6.65 -10.38
CA VAL A 79 -2.24 7.39 -11.43
C VAL A 79 -0.88 6.78 -11.75
N THR A 80 -0.16 6.24 -10.77
CA THR A 80 1.14 5.57 -11.01
C THR A 80 0.98 4.36 -11.93
N ILE A 81 -0.10 3.58 -11.74
CA ILE A 81 -0.43 2.42 -12.57
C ILE A 81 -0.82 2.90 -13.98
N GLU A 82 -1.70 3.89 -14.09
CA GLU A 82 -2.08 4.48 -15.39
C GLU A 82 -0.88 5.04 -16.17
N ARG A 83 0.06 5.67 -15.47
CA ARG A 83 1.30 6.19 -16.05
C ARG A 83 2.21 5.05 -16.54
N ALA A 84 2.32 3.97 -15.77
CA ALA A 84 3.08 2.79 -16.17
C ALA A 84 2.48 2.14 -17.43
N PHE A 85 1.15 1.93 -17.46
CA PHE A 85 0.45 1.39 -18.63
C PHE A 85 0.54 2.32 -19.85
N SER A 86 0.43 3.63 -19.66
CA SER A 86 0.61 4.61 -20.74
C SER A 86 2.02 4.57 -21.32
N SER A 87 3.03 4.39 -20.49
CA SER A 87 4.42 4.24 -20.92
C SER A 87 4.62 2.91 -21.65
N LEU A 88 4.02 1.82 -21.15
CA LEU A 88 4.08 0.50 -21.77
C LEU A 88 3.41 0.49 -23.15
N LYS A 89 2.35 1.28 -23.35
CA LYS A 89 1.71 1.47 -24.66
C LYS A 89 2.70 1.99 -25.72
N LEU A 90 3.71 2.79 -25.35
CA LEU A 90 4.73 3.27 -26.28
C LEU A 90 5.70 2.16 -26.72
N ILE A 91 5.89 1.13 -25.90
CA ILE A 91 6.77 0.00 -26.16
C ILE A 91 6.03 -1.11 -26.92
N LEU A 92 4.79 -1.40 -26.52
CA LEU A 92 3.98 -2.49 -27.07
C LEU A 92 3.25 -2.13 -28.37
N VAL A 93 2.88 -0.86 -28.55
CA VAL A 93 2.24 -0.42 -29.79
C VAL A 93 3.31 0.13 -30.71
N ASP A 94 3.51 -0.53 -31.85
CA ASP A 94 4.38 -0.06 -32.93
C ASP A 94 3.80 1.22 -33.56
N LYS A 95 3.98 2.36 -32.88
CA LYS A 95 3.70 3.69 -33.44
C LYS A 95 4.88 4.18 -34.30
N ARG A 96 5.82 3.30 -34.66
CA ARG A 96 7.09 3.72 -35.24
C ARG A 96 6.94 4.36 -36.62
N ASN A 97 5.82 4.19 -37.35
CA ASN A 97 5.66 4.77 -38.70
C ASN A 97 4.21 5.17 -39.10
N ARG A 98 3.50 6.00 -38.33
CA ARG A 98 2.35 6.75 -38.88
C ARG A 98 2.55 8.25 -38.73
N LEU A 99 3.53 8.77 -39.48
CA LEU A 99 3.39 10.11 -40.05
C LEU A 99 2.38 9.93 -41.19
N SER A 100 1.11 10.27 -40.95
CA SER A 100 0.17 10.44 -42.07
C SER A 100 0.72 11.52 -42.97
N HIS A 101 0.88 11.20 -44.25
CA HIS A 101 1.29 12.14 -45.28
C HIS A 101 0.16 13.15 -45.51
N ASP A 102 0.16 14.25 -44.75
CA ASP A 102 -0.54 15.47 -45.15
C ASP A 102 0.44 16.28 -46.02
N THR A 103 0.49 15.94 -47.31
CA THR A 103 0.90 16.80 -48.42
C THR A 103 0.26 16.29 -49.71
#